data_AF-A0A954XMV7-F1
#
_entry.id   AF-A0A954XMV7-F1
#
_cell.length_a   1.000
_cell.length_b   1.000
_cell.length_c   1.000
_cell.angle_alpha   90.00
_cell.angle_beta   90.00
_cell.angle_gamma   90.00
#
_symmetry.space_group_name_H-M   'P 1'
#
loop_
_entity.id
_entity.type
_entity.pdbx_description
1 polymer ?
#
loop_
_entity_poly.entity_id
_entity_poly.type
_entity_poly.pdbx_seq_one_letter_code
_entity_poly.pdbx_strand_id
1 'polypeptide(L)'
;MKRYLVYSLCSLSMLAVHLLAPTSMRVHAASPTYSVDVQSAAVPGFISDGDILTPNGAGNFSPPNVLIPQPLIGFFPTPNSAELDALSYGTEPMLMNGPLVQHRWTFSVDEFAVGRPGAPGPSVTTEGAYGNQQAAADIYSTTLGAGPVAPSLGVNIGLFDGDGGFTLPFASQGLNLREPNPPTVNGQDAGDNLDAWDLDQQVSQGVVGAPFNVPIYYSLDSAFIDPLDFPNNTGTAQGNGFVGGDVLVSYSAGGPTNVFAQAFQLGLDHNGPDTDDLDALVLWENGDGLFSPSTAPYSWLNGLDDMLLFSVRRGSAVIGQFDSLQGLPIEEGDILMPPTVPGGLPGIFVTAESLGLATFRTNGTADTFQGHGDELDALDVQQTQVPEPGTLGMGALALLRMLVRRKRTAGL
;
A
#
# COMPACT_ATOMS: atom_id res chain seq x y z
N MET A 1 19.22 -27.15 37.60
CA MET A 1 17.75 -26.97 37.51
C MET A 1 17.27 -25.52 37.57
N LYS A 2 17.77 -24.64 38.46
CA LYS A 2 17.29 -23.24 38.53
C LYS A 2 17.63 -22.34 37.33
N ARG A 3 18.62 -22.67 36.49
CA ARG A 3 19.02 -21.86 35.32
C ARG A 3 18.21 -22.13 34.04
N TYR A 4 17.54 -23.29 33.93
CA TYR A 4 16.72 -23.62 32.75
C TYR A 4 15.32 -22.97 32.78
N LEU A 5 14.83 -22.59 33.96
CA LEU A 5 13.51 -21.96 34.11
C LEU A 5 13.48 -20.50 33.62
N VAL A 6 14.62 -19.79 33.69
CA VAL A 6 14.69 -18.36 33.35
C VAL A 6 14.69 -18.15 31.83
N TYR A 7 15.38 -19.00 31.07
CA TYR A 7 15.35 -18.94 29.61
C TYR A 7 13.98 -19.33 29.03
N SER A 8 13.29 -20.31 29.64
CA SER A 8 11.95 -20.72 29.20
C SER A 8 10.87 -19.65 29.44
N LEU A 9 11.08 -18.72 30.38
CA LEU A 9 10.12 -17.64 30.67
C LEU A 9 10.34 -16.43 29.75
N CYS A 10 11.58 -16.12 29.34
CA CYS A 10 11.84 -15.05 28.35
C CYS A 10 11.39 -15.43 26.92
N SER A 11 11.53 -16.69 26.52
CA SER A 11 11.08 -17.13 25.19
C SER A 11 9.55 -17.22 25.09
N LEU A 12 8.86 -17.54 26.19
CA LEU A 12 7.39 -17.53 26.22
C LEU A 12 6.81 -16.11 26.19
N SER A 13 7.53 -15.11 26.73
CA SER A 13 7.04 -13.73 26.74
C SER A 13 7.13 -13.04 25.38
N MET A 14 8.13 -13.34 24.54
CA MET A 14 8.18 -12.78 23.18
C MET A 14 7.15 -13.43 22.24
N LEU A 15 6.92 -14.74 22.38
CA LEU A 15 5.88 -15.42 21.60
C LEU A 15 4.46 -14.96 22.01
N ALA A 16 4.23 -14.69 23.31
CA ALA A 16 2.95 -14.17 23.79
C ALA A 16 2.68 -12.72 23.36
N VAL A 17 3.70 -11.89 23.15
CA VAL A 17 3.51 -10.52 22.64
C VAL A 17 3.10 -10.51 21.17
N HIS A 18 3.58 -11.46 20.36
CA HIS A 18 3.08 -11.64 18.98
C HIS A 18 1.70 -12.31 18.91
N LEU A 19 1.34 -13.16 19.88
CA LEU A 19 0.02 -13.82 19.92
C LEU A 19 -1.09 -13.03 20.63
N LEU A 20 -0.80 -11.90 21.28
CA LEU A 20 -1.77 -11.13 22.10
C LEU A 20 -2.07 -9.70 21.63
N ALA A 21 -1.66 -9.30 20.42
CA ALA A 21 -2.06 -8.03 19.82
C ALA A 21 -2.94 -8.29 18.58
N PRO A 22 -4.07 -7.58 18.36
CA PRO A 22 -5.14 -7.21 19.27
C PRO A 22 -6.47 -7.90 18.88
N THR A 23 -7.15 -8.56 19.81
CA THR A 23 -8.45 -9.22 19.57
C THR A 23 -9.67 -8.27 19.56
N SER A 24 -9.48 -6.95 19.47
CA SER A 24 -10.64 -6.04 19.50
C SER A 24 -10.42 -4.65 18.89
N MET A 25 -9.79 -4.55 17.73
CA MET A 25 -10.19 -3.48 16.81
C MET A 25 -11.37 -4.02 16.00
N ARG A 26 -12.59 -3.88 16.54
CA ARG A 26 -13.77 -3.79 15.68
C ARG A 26 -13.69 -2.43 15.00
N VAL A 27 -12.78 -2.30 14.04
CA VAL A 27 -13.05 -1.39 12.92
C VAL A 27 -14.36 -1.89 12.36
N HIS A 28 -15.37 -1.02 12.26
CA HIS A 28 -16.50 -1.30 11.41
C HIS A 28 -15.92 -1.40 10.00
N ALA A 29 -15.42 -2.58 9.63
CA ALA A 29 -14.62 -2.75 8.44
C ALA A 29 -15.45 -2.24 7.26
N ALA A 30 -15.04 -1.10 6.72
CA ALA A 30 -15.36 -0.80 5.34
C ALA A 30 -14.97 -2.04 4.52
N SER A 31 -15.73 -2.32 3.48
CA SER A 31 -15.20 -3.26 2.49
C SER A 31 -14.03 -2.54 1.85
N PRO A 32 -12.85 -3.19 1.72
CA PRO A 32 -11.73 -2.54 1.08
C PRO A 32 -12.08 -2.17 -0.35
N THR A 33 -11.35 -1.20 -0.86
CA THR A 33 -11.44 -0.73 -2.25
C THR A 33 -10.10 -0.82 -2.92
N TYR A 34 -10.10 -1.13 -4.22
CA TYR A 34 -8.89 -1.29 -5.02
C TYR A 34 -9.19 -1.08 -6.51
N SER A 35 -8.17 -0.89 -7.33
CA SER A 35 -8.22 -1.01 -8.79
C SER A 35 -7.38 -2.22 -9.22
N VAL A 36 -7.45 -2.54 -10.51
CA VAL A 36 -6.60 -3.56 -11.14
C VAL A 36 -6.02 -2.97 -12.42
N ASP A 37 -4.90 -3.51 -12.84
CA ASP A 37 -4.17 -3.05 -14.01
C ASP A 37 -4.84 -3.43 -15.35
N VAL A 38 -4.34 -2.81 -16.43
CA VAL A 38 -4.76 -3.07 -17.82
C VAL A 38 -4.52 -4.48 -18.32
N GLN A 39 -3.55 -5.17 -17.72
CA GLN A 39 -3.14 -6.48 -18.19
C GLN A 39 -3.93 -7.60 -17.57
N SER A 40 -4.67 -7.28 -16.50
CA SER A 40 -5.64 -8.16 -15.90
C SER A 40 -6.48 -8.84 -16.97
N ALA A 41 -6.45 -10.16 -16.95
CA ALA A 41 -7.31 -10.95 -17.80
C ALA A 41 -8.71 -11.00 -17.16
N ALA A 42 -9.27 -9.80 -16.94
CA ALA A 42 -10.45 -9.51 -16.15
C ALA A 42 -11.62 -10.39 -16.56
N VAL A 43 -12.47 -10.69 -15.58
CA VAL A 43 -13.69 -11.46 -15.78
C VAL A 43 -14.46 -10.87 -16.96
N PRO A 44 -14.75 -11.64 -18.02
CA PRO A 44 -15.27 -11.08 -19.26
C PRO A 44 -16.50 -10.19 -19.06
N GLY A 45 -16.33 -8.87 -19.27
CA GLY A 45 -17.38 -8.00 -19.79
C GLY A 45 -17.75 -6.71 -19.05
N PHE A 46 -17.21 -6.34 -17.88
CA PHE A 46 -17.68 -5.13 -17.17
C PHE A 46 -16.70 -4.38 -16.25
N ILE A 47 -15.48 -4.87 -16.05
CA ILE A 47 -14.46 -4.17 -15.24
C ILE A 47 -13.47 -3.51 -16.21
N SER A 48 -13.20 -2.22 -16.01
CA SER A 48 -12.05 -1.53 -16.58
C SER A 48 -11.02 -1.24 -15.50
N ASP A 49 -9.78 -1.03 -15.92
CA ASP A 49 -8.60 -0.82 -15.08
C ASP A 49 -8.73 0.42 -14.18
N GLY A 50 -9.44 1.43 -14.68
CA GLY A 50 -9.78 2.63 -13.92
C GLY A 50 -11.05 2.53 -13.08
N ASP A 51 -11.66 1.34 -12.94
CA ASP A 51 -12.76 1.12 -12.00
C ASP A 51 -12.23 0.96 -10.57
N ILE A 52 -12.94 1.56 -9.60
CA ILE A 52 -12.72 1.23 -8.19
C ILE A 52 -13.64 0.06 -7.84
N LEU A 53 -13.04 -1.03 -7.40
CA LEU A 53 -13.63 -2.31 -7.09
C LEU A 53 -13.81 -2.50 -5.58
N THR A 54 -14.63 -3.48 -5.21
CA THR A 54 -14.74 -3.98 -3.84
C THR A 54 -15.05 -5.48 -3.85
N PRO A 55 -14.57 -6.26 -2.86
CA PRO A 55 -14.77 -7.72 -2.88
C PRO A 55 -16.25 -8.11 -2.87
N ASN A 56 -16.62 -9.13 -3.64
CA ASN A 56 -18.01 -9.57 -3.77
C ASN A 56 -18.30 -10.86 -2.98
N GLY A 57 -18.55 -10.71 -1.67
CA GLY A 57 -18.95 -11.84 -0.81
C GLY A 57 -17.86 -12.91 -0.64
N ALA A 58 -18.06 -13.82 0.32
CA ALA A 58 -17.06 -14.83 0.68
C ALA A 58 -17.08 -16.04 -0.27
N GLY A 59 -16.31 -16.01 -1.36
CA GLY A 59 -15.99 -17.24 -2.12
C GLY A 59 -15.36 -17.03 -3.50
N ASN A 60 -14.42 -17.91 -3.85
CA ASN A 60 -13.45 -17.92 -4.96
C ASN A 60 -13.97 -17.82 -6.42
N PHE A 61 -15.21 -17.40 -6.68
CA PHE A 61 -15.75 -17.45 -8.06
C PHE A 61 -16.70 -16.30 -8.44
N SER A 62 -16.90 -15.31 -7.57
CA SER A 62 -17.69 -14.14 -7.96
C SER A 62 -16.74 -13.02 -8.35
N PRO A 63 -16.87 -12.41 -9.55
CA PRO A 63 -16.10 -11.22 -9.86
C PRO A 63 -16.33 -10.16 -8.78
N PRO A 64 -15.32 -9.30 -8.53
CA PRO A 64 -15.51 -8.18 -7.63
C PRO A 64 -16.60 -7.24 -8.17
N ASN A 65 -17.17 -6.46 -7.25
CA ASN A 65 -18.19 -5.48 -7.63
C ASN A 65 -17.50 -4.19 -8.05
N VAL A 66 -17.92 -3.60 -9.17
CA VAL A 66 -17.56 -2.22 -9.51
C VAL A 66 -18.29 -1.28 -8.57
N LEU A 67 -17.54 -0.67 -7.63
CA LEU A 67 -18.08 0.29 -6.67
C LEU A 67 -18.21 1.67 -7.32
N ILE A 68 -17.16 2.15 -7.98
CA ILE A 68 -17.17 3.40 -8.75
C ILE A 68 -16.61 3.11 -10.14
N PRO A 69 -17.46 3.12 -11.18
CA PRO A 69 -16.97 2.93 -12.54
C PRO A 69 -16.15 4.14 -13.00
N GLN A 70 -15.12 3.89 -13.80
CA GLN A 70 -14.14 4.86 -14.30
C GLN A 70 -14.76 6.18 -14.81
N PRO A 71 -15.85 6.20 -15.61
CA PRO A 71 -16.42 7.46 -16.09
C PRO A 71 -16.98 8.36 -14.98
N LEU A 72 -17.25 7.81 -13.78
CA LEU A 72 -17.65 8.61 -12.63
C LEU A 72 -16.46 9.22 -11.90
N ILE A 73 -15.25 8.71 -12.08
CA ILE A 73 -14.05 9.33 -11.50
C ILE A 73 -13.72 10.61 -12.27
N GLY A 74 -13.96 10.67 -13.59
CA GLY A 74 -13.86 11.91 -14.36
C GLY A 74 -12.77 11.93 -15.45
N PHE A 75 -12.13 10.80 -15.70
CA PHE A 75 -11.24 10.58 -16.84
C PHE A 75 -11.87 9.63 -17.86
N PHE A 76 -11.37 9.67 -19.09
CA PHE A 76 -11.90 8.90 -20.22
C PHE A 76 -10.96 7.77 -20.62
N PRO A 77 -11.50 6.65 -21.14
CA PRO A 77 -10.68 5.62 -21.75
C PRO A 77 -9.92 6.21 -22.93
N THR A 78 -8.61 6.00 -22.94
CA THR A 78 -7.79 6.24 -24.12
C THR A 78 -7.95 5.06 -25.09
N PRO A 79 -7.51 5.16 -26.37
CA PRO A 79 -7.63 4.08 -27.33
C PRO A 79 -7.00 2.74 -26.92
N ASN A 80 -6.22 2.69 -25.83
CA ASN A 80 -5.53 1.49 -25.38
C ASN A 80 -5.82 1.08 -23.94
N SER A 81 -6.33 1.97 -23.07
CA SER A 81 -6.86 1.67 -21.73
C SER A 81 -7.18 2.95 -20.96
N ALA A 82 -7.61 2.80 -19.72
CA ALA A 82 -7.63 3.88 -18.74
C ALA A 82 -7.31 3.28 -17.38
N GLU A 83 -6.07 3.43 -16.97
CA GLU A 83 -5.50 2.83 -15.77
C GLU A 83 -5.45 3.82 -14.61
N LEU A 84 -5.57 3.30 -13.39
CA LEU A 84 -5.47 4.03 -12.15
C LEU A 84 -4.35 3.37 -11.33
N ASP A 85 -3.20 4.03 -11.25
CA ASP A 85 -1.95 3.50 -10.66
C ASP A 85 -1.78 3.82 -9.19
N ALA A 86 -2.62 4.70 -8.64
CA ALA A 86 -2.62 4.97 -7.21
C ALA A 86 -3.95 5.53 -6.76
N LEU A 87 -4.35 5.24 -5.52
CA LEU A 87 -5.61 5.70 -4.93
C LEU A 87 -5.41 6.16 -3.50
N SER A 88 -6.17 7.19 -3.11
CA SER A 88 -6.36 7.60 -1.73
C SER A 88 -7.68 8.36 -1.60
N TYR A 89 -8.24 8.42 -0.38
CA TYR A 89 -9.39 9.26 -0.08
C TYR A 89 -9.06 10.51 0.74
N GLY A 90 -7.77 10.76 1.00
CA GLY A 90 -7.30 11.93 1.74
C GLY A 90 -7.66 11.89 3.23
N THR A 91 -8.08 10.73 3.74
CA THR A 91 -8.64 10.55 5.09
C THR A 91 -7.79 9.63 5.96
N GLU A 92 -6.63 9.22 5.47
CA GLU A 92 -5.71 8.31 6.12
C GLU A 92 -5.29 8.87 7.49
N PRO A 93 -4.92 8.00 8.45
CA PRO A 93 -4.54 8.48 9.76
C PRO A 93 -3.31 9.38 9.66
N MET A 94 -3.44 10.60 10.16
CA MET A 94 -2.32 11.51 10.38
C MET A 94 -1.23 10.80 11.21
N LEU A 95 -0.13 10.41 10.55
CA LEU A 95 0.90 9.59 11.17
C LEU A 95 1.60 10.35 12.28
N MET A 96 1.71 9.75 13.46
CA MET A 96 2.27 10.37 14.65
C MET A 96 3.71 9.92 14.88
N ASN A 97 4.56 10.85 15.32
CA ASN A 97 5.88 10.52 15.81
C ASN A 97 5.83 10.20 17.30
N GLY A 98 5.81 8.92 17.66
CA GLY A 98 5.78 8.50 19.06
C GLY A 98 6.36 7.10 19.30
N PRO A 99 6.98 6.86 20.47
CA PRO A 99 7.64 5.58 20.78
C PRO A 99 6.67 4.40 20.94
N LEU A 100 5.37 4.69 21.07
CA LEU A 100 4.30 3.68 21.19
C LEU A 100 3.33 3.73 20.01
N VAL A 101 3.70 4.45 18.96
CA VAL A 101 2.94 4.48 17.72
C VAL A 101 3.53 3.44 16.79
N GLN A 102 2.67 2.59 16.26
CA GLN A 102 3.01 1.67 15.19
C GLN A 102 2.15 1.99 13.98
N HIS A 103 2.79 1.96 12.82
CA HIS A 103 2.15 2.08 11.52
C HIS A 103 2.12 0.70 10.91
N ARG A 104 0.91 0.22 10.62
CA ARG A 104 0.70 -0.98 9.81
C ARG A 104 0.58 -0.49 8.38
N TRP A 105 1.57 -0.80 7.58
CA TRP A 105 1.54 -0.62 6.15
C TRP A 105 0.90 -1.84 5.52
N THR A 106 0.00 -1.64 4.58
CA THR A 106 -0.57 -2.69 3.73
C THR A 106 -0.31 -2.32 2.29
N PHE A 107 0.11 -3.28 1.48
CA PHE A 107 0.59 -2.99 0.15
C PHE A 107 0.44 -4.19 -0.79
N SER A 108 0.42 -3.92 -2.09
CA SER A 108 0.66 -4.89 -3.17
C SER A 108 2.03 -4.64 -3.79
N VAL A 109 2.44 -5.53 -4.66
CA VAL A 109 3.68 -5.50 -5.45
C VAL A 109 3.41 -6.06 -6.83
N ASP A 110 4.25 -5.80 -7.81
CA ASP A 110 4.08 -6.41 -9.15
C ASP A 110 4.38 -7.92 -9.20
N GLU A 111 4.17 -8.51 -10.39
CA GLU A 111 4.42 -9.92 -10.64
C GLU A 111 5.92 -10.29 -10.70
N PHE A 112 6.79 -9.27 -10.80
CA PHE A 112 8.24 -9.42 -10.81
C PHE A 112 8.85 -9.40 -9.41
N ALA A 113 8.09 -9.01 -8.38
CA ALA A 113 8.55 -8.93 -7.01
C ALA A 113 9.07 -10.25 -6.46
N VAL A 114 10.24 -10.23 -5.83
CA VAL A 114 10.93 -11.39 -5.28
C VAL A 114 10.81 -11.46 -3.76
N GLY A 115 10.74 -10.31 -3.09
CA GLY A 115 10.75 -10.21 -1.64
C GLY A 115 12.09 -10.62 -1.00
N ARG A 116 12.16 -10.58 0.33
CA ARG A 116 13.39 -10.93 1.06
C ARG A 116 13.41 -12.34 1.64
N PRO A 117 14.48 -13.12 1.36
CA PRO A 117 14.66 -14.45 1.93
C PRO A 117 14.49 -14.50 3.45
N GLY A 118 13.67 -15.44 3.92
CA GLY A 118 13.49 -15.72 5.36
C GLY A 118 12.23 -15.11 5.98
N ALA A 119 11.42 -14.36 5.24
CA ALA A 119 10.07 -13.99 5.68
C ALA A 119 9.19 -15.25 5.84
N PRO A 120 8.36 -15.35 6.91
CA PRO A 120 7.41 -16.45 7.06
C PRO A 120 6.28 -16.31 6.03
N GLY A 121 5.93 -17.39 5.34
CA GLY A 121 4.82 -17.40 4.38
C GLY A 121 3.43 -17.28 5.05
N PRO A 122 2.41 -16.74 4.35
CA PRO A 122 2.51 -16.18 3.02
C PRO A 122 3.22 -14.82 3.12
N SER A 123 4.08 -14.53 2.16
CA SER A 123 4.88 -13.30 2.08
C SER A 123 5.24 -13.06 0.62
N VAL A 124 5.71 -11.86 0.29
CA VAL A 124 6.18 -11.55 -1.07
C VAL A 124 7.22 -12.59 -1.53
N THR A 125 8.04 -13.12 -0.61
CA THR A 125 9.02 -14.17 -0.95
C THR A 125 8.42 -15.53 -1.25
N THR A 126 7.32 -15.92 -0.61
CA THR A 126 6.70 -17.22 -0.87
C THR A 126 5.73 -17.17 -2.04
N GLU A 127 5.16 -16.01 -2.33
CA GLU A 127 4.14 -15.81 -3.36
C GLU A 127 4.66 -15.08 -4.61
N GLY A 128 5.82 -14.42 -4.56
CA GLY A 128 6.34 -13.60 -5.67
C GLY A 128 6.90 -14.40 -6.85
N ALA A 129 7.72 -13.74 -7.67
CA ALA A 129 8.25 -14.22 -8.95
C ALA A 129 8.91 -15.61 -8.91
N TYR A 130 9.62 -15.93 -7.81
CA TYR A 130 10.26 -17.24 -7.58
C TYR A 130 9.48 -18.16 -6.64
N GLY A 131 8.33 -17.71 -6.15
CA GLY A 131 7.40 -18.41 -5.29
C GLY A 131 6.22 -19.01 -6.06
N ASN A 132 5.01 -18.85 -5.53
CA ASN A 132 3.77 -19.32 -6.17
C ASN A 132 3.29 -18.43 -7.33
N GLN A 133 3.89 -17.24 -7.52
CA GLN A 133 3.55 -16.29 -8.58
C GLN A 133 2.13 -15.74 -8.45
N GLN A 134 1.74 -15.39 -7.23
CA GLN A 134 0.43 -14.86 -6.86
C GLN A 134 0.55 -13.47 -6.20
N ALA A 135 1.77 -13.02 -5.89
CA ALA A 135 1.96 -11.82 -5.07
C ALA A 135 1.29 -10.56 -5.63
N ALA A 136 1.11 -10.46 -6.94
CA ALA A 136 0.58 -9.25 -7.56
C ALA A 136 -0.91 -8.98 -7.36
N ALA A 137 -1.66 -10.01 -6.98
CA ALA A 137 -3.07 -9.88 -6.60
C ALA A 137 -3.27 -10.00 -5.07
N ASP A 138 -2.19 -10.18 -4.31
CA ASP A 138 -2.20 -10.33 -2.86
C ASP A 138 -1.97 -8.99 -2.15
N ILE A 139 -2.50 -8.84 -0.94
CA ILE A 139 -2.14 -7.73 -0.05
C ILE A 139 -1.26 -8.23 1.07
N TYR A 140 -0.12 -7.60 1.24
CA TYR A 140 0.83 -7.85 2.31
C TYR A 140 0.73 -6.81 3.41
N SER A 141 1.30 -7.11 4.57
CA SER A 141 1.37 -6.16 5.67
C SER A 141 2.68 -6.22 6.44
N THR A 142 3.21 -5.04 6.76
CA THR A 142 4.37 -4.85 7.64
C THR A 142 4.04 -3.82 8.71
N THR A 143 4.48 -4.07 9.95
CA THR A 143 4.32 -3.10 11.05
C THR A 143 5.65 -2.45 11.39
N LEU A 144 5.71 -1.13 11.26
CA LEU A 144 6.88 -0.31 11.53
C LEU A 144 6.61 0.70 12.65
N GLY A 145 7.68 1.23 13.24
CA GLY A 145 7.57 2.37 14.14
C GLY A 145 7.34 3.68 13.39
N ALA A 146 7.38 4.79 14.12
CA ALA A 146 7.47 6.11 13.52
C ALA A 146 8.74 6.22 12.64
N GLY A 147 8.59 6.75 11.43
CA GLY A 147 9.67 7.03 10.49
C GLY A 147 10.40 8.35 10.79
N PRO A 148 11.27 8.81 9.87
CA PRO A 148 11.72 8.08 8.69
C PRO A 148 12.41 6.75 9.04
N VAL A 149 12.19 5.70 8.25
CA VAL A 149 12.69 4.35 8.51
C VAL A 149 13.81 4.02 7.51
N ALA A 150 15.04 4.02 8.01
CA ALA A 150 16.24 3.64 7.25
C ALA A 150 16.26 2.13 6.93
N PRO A 151 17.10 1.66 5.98
CA PRO A 151 17.10 0.27 5.54
C PRO A 151 17.28 -0.69 6.72
N SER A 152 16.36 -1.64 6.84
CA SER A 152 16.35 -2.62 7.92
C SER A 152 15.92 -4.00 7.40
N LEU A 153 15.98 -5.03 8.24
CA LEU A 153 15.41 -6.35 7.90
C LEU A 153 13.90 -6.33 8.14
N GLY A 154 13.15 -5.86 7.15
CA GLY A 154 11.70 -5.92 7.13
C GLY A 154 11.18 -7.35 6.95
N VAL A 155 9.96 -7.58 7.44
CA VAL A 155 9.21 -8.82 7.25
C VAL A 155 7.77 -8.46 6.97
N ASN A 156 7.24 -8.95 5.86
CA ASN A 156 5.82 -8.87 5.53
C ASN A 156 5.12 -10.22 5.72
N ILE A 157 3.81 -10.14 5.89
CA ILE A 157 2.90 -11.28 5.95
C ILE A 157 1.70 -11.01 5.04
N GLY A 158 1.21 -12.03 4.34
CA GLY A 158 0.00 -11.95 3.52
C GLY A 158 -1.23 -11.70 4.39
N LEU A 159 -2.03 -10.72 3.98
CA LEU A 159 -3.25 -10.25 4.64
C LEU A 159 -4.48 -10.67 3.84
N PHE A 160 -4.50 -10.40 2.54
CA PHE A 160 -5.55 -10.81 1.60
C PHE A 160 -4.95 -11.66 0.48
N ASP A 161 -5.58 -12.79 0.19
CA ASP A 161 -5.28 -13.68 -0.94
C ASP A 161 -6.04 -13.16 -2.18
N GLY A 162 -5.43 -13.03 -3.35
CA GLY A 162 -6.12 -12.49 -4.52
C GLY A 162 -7.28 -13.36 -4.98
N ASP A 163 -7.10 -14.68 -5.15
CA ASP A 163 -8.12 -15.58 -5.73
C ASP A 163 -9.23 -16.02 -4.76
N GLY A 164 -9.19 -15.54 -3.51
CA GLY A 164 -10.18 -15.89 -2.51
C GLY A 164 -9.88 -17.19 -1.75
N GLY A 165 -8.77 -17.88 -2.04
CA GLY A 165 -8.29 -18.99 -1.26
C GLY A 165 -8.33 -18.68 0.22
N PHE A 166 -9.20 -19.36 1.00
CA PHE A 166 -9.02 -19.36 2.45
C PHE A 166 -7.84 -20.29 2.77
N THR A 167 -6.66 -19.92 2.30
CA THR A 167 -5.42 -20.59 2.61
C THR A 167 -4.90 -19.95 3.89
N LEU A 168 -5.06 -20.65 5.01
CA LEU A 168 -4.24 -20.30 6.18
C LEU A 168 -2.78 -20.37 5.70
N PRO A 169 -2.01 -19.28 5.79
CA PRO A 169 -2.11 -18.28 6.86
C PRO A 169 -2.70 -16.89 6.56
N PHE A 170 -3.32 -16.64 5.39
CA PHE A 170 -3.97 -15.36 5.11
C PHE A 170 -5.07 -15.06 6.14
N ALA A 171 -5.14 -13.80 6.58
CA ALA A 171 -5.98 -13.39 7.70
C ALA A 171 -7.38 -12.91 7.29
N SER A 172 -7.60 -12.68 5.99
CA SER A 172 -8.82 -12.09 5.45
C SER A 172 -9.45 -12.94 4.34
N GLN A 173 -10.68 -12.58 3.97
CA GLN A 173 -11.34 -13.08 2.78
C GLN A 173 -10.65 -12.50 1.55
N GLY A 174 -10.39 -13.28 0.51
CA GLY A 174 -9.69 -12.76 -0.65
C GLY A 174 -10.50 -11.82 -1.55
N LEU A 175 -9.81 -11.30 -2.56
CA LEU A 175 -10.25 -10.17 -3.38
C LEU A 175 -11.08 -10.61 -4.61
N ASN A 176 -11.05 -11.90 -4.96
CA ASN A 176 -11.63 -12.46 -6.18
C ASN A 176 -10.95 -11.95 -7.46
N LEU A 177 -9.65 -11.74 -7.37
CA LEU A 177 -8.76 -11.49 -8.49
C LEU A 177 -8.31 -12.81 -9.11
N ARG A 178 -7.82 -12.74 -10.33
CA ARG A 178 -7.35 -13.89 -11.09
C ARG A 178 -5.88 -14.16 -10.79
N GLU A 179 -5.59 -15.41 -10.42
CA GLU A 179 -4.23 -15.88 -10.14
C GLU A 179 -3.97 -17.27 -10.77
N PRO A 180 -2.70 -17.69 -10.91
CA PRO A 180 -1.47 -16.91 -10.67
C PRO A 180 -1.23 -15.84 -11.75
N ASN A 181 -0.40 -14.85 -11.44
CA ASN A 181 0.24 -13.99 -12.44
C ASN A 181 1.76 -14.27 -12.49
N PRO A 182 2.23 -15.23 -13.30
CA PRO A 182 3.65 -15.46 -13.53
C PRO A 182 4.30 -14.26 -14.18
N PRO A 183 5.53 -13.85 -13.78
CA PRO A 183 6.20 -12.74 -14.43
C PRO A 183 6.39 -12.95 -15.93
N THR A 184 5.80 -12.08 -16.75
CA THR A 184 5.85 -12.16 -18.21
C THR A 184 6.45 -10.93 -18.89
N VAL A 185 7.74 -11.03 -19.24
CA VAL A 185 8.41 -9.93 -19.94
C VAL A 185 7.90 -9.78 -21.38
N ASN A 186 7.27 -8.64 -21.69
CA ASN A 186 6.54 -8.36 -22.94
C ASN A 186 5.34 -9.29 -23.21
N GLY A 187 4.72 -9.79 -22.14
CA GLY A 187 3.59 -10.69 -22.21
C GLY A 187 2.25 -9.99 -22.18
N GLN A 188 1.20 -10.79 -22.25
CA GLN A 188 -0.07 -10.42 -21.65
C GLN A 188 -0.13 -11.22 -20.35
N ASP A 189 -0.52 -10.56 -19.28
CA ASP A 189 -0.61 -11.19 -17.98
C ASP A 189 -1.65 -12.30 -17.90
N ALA A 190 -1.28 -13.31 -17.13
CA ALA A 190 -2.10 -14.49 -16.95
C ALA A 190 -3.07 -14.34 -15.77
N GLY A 191 -2.75 -13.44 -14.83
CA GLY A 191 -3.55 -13.03 -13.68
C GLY A 191 -3.90 -11.54 -13.73
N ASP A 192 -4.31 -11.00 -12.58
CA ASP A 192 -4.57 -9.57 -12.38
C ASP A 192 -3.46 -8.98 -11.49
N ASN A 193 -3.07 -7.72 -11.72
CA ASN A 193 -2.25 -6.95 -10.77
C ASN A 193 -3.11 -5.89 -10.07
N LEU A 194 -2.70 -5.49 -8.87
CA LEU A 194 -3.47 -4.59 -8.02
C LEU A 194 -2.76 -3.23 -7.89
N ASP A 195 -3.35 -2.20 -8.49
CA ASP A 195 -2.74 -0.87 -8.67
C ASP A 195 -3.24 0.21 -7.68
N ALA A 196 -4.14 -0.18 -6.77
CA ALA A 196 -4.63 0.72 -5.74
C ALA A 196 -5.21 -0.04 -4.57
N TRP A 197 -5.08 0.51 -3.36
CA TRP A 197 -5.58 -0.15 -2.16
C TRP A 197 -6.00 0.84 -1.08
N ASP A 198 -7.17 0.62 -0.48
CA ASP A 198 -7.60 1.27 0.76
C ASP A 198 -8.44 0.28 1.58
N LEU A 199 -8.13 0.15 2.88
CA LEU A 199 -8.75 -0.84 3.75
C LEU A 199 -9.86 -0.28 4.66
N ASP A 200 -9.90 1.03 4.90
CA ASP A 200 -10.69 1.58 5.99
C ASP A 200 -11.68 2.68 5.62
N GLN A 201 -11.72 3.10 4.35
CA GLN A 201 -12.65 4.11 3.90
C GLN A 201 -13.94 3.55 3.31
N GLN A 202 -15.08 4.05 3.81
CA GLN A 202 -16.38 3.73 3.24
C GLN A 202 -16.72 4.71 2.13
N VAL A 203 -16.63 4.25 0.89
CA VAL A 203 -17.08 5.04 -0.26
C VAL A 203 -18.44 4.54 -0.74
N SER A 204 -19.33 5.49 -1.02
CA SER A 204 -20.62 5.20 -1.62
C SER A 204 -20.59 5.54 -3.10
N GLN A 205 -21.15 4.68 -3.94
CA GLN A 205 -21.35 4.98 -5.36
C GLN A 205 -22.11 6.30 -5.49
N GLY A 206 -21.46 7.31 -6.09
CA GLY A 206 -22.09 8.59 -6.36
C GLY A 206 -23.15 8.46 -7.45
N VAL A 207 -24.19 9.30 -7.38
CA VAL A 207 -25.07 9.54 -8.53
C VAL A 207 -24.37 10.53 -9.45
N VAL A 208 -24.38 10.33 -10.78
CA VAL A 208 -23.79 11.28 -11.75
C VAL A 208 -24.19 12.72 -11.42
N GLY A 209 -23.21 13.60 -11.25
CA GLY A 209 -23.35 15.01 -10.88
C GLY A 209 -23.50 15.27 -9.39
N ALA A 210 -23.57 14.24 -8.54
CA ALA A 210 -23.57 14.38 -7.09
C ALA A 210 -22.13 14.35 -6.55
N PRO A 211 -21.85 15.08 -5.45
CA PRO A 211 -20.56 14.96 -4.78
C PRO A 211 -20.38 13.54 -4.24
N PHE A 212 -19.14 13.06 -4.27
CA PHE A 212 -18.78 11.88 -3.49
C PHE A 212 -18.89 12.20 -1.99
N ASN A 213 -19.05 11.17 -1.16
CA ASN A 213 -19.06 11.36 0.29
C ASN A 213 -17.66 11.69 0.85
N VAL A 214 -16.61 11.34 0.09
CA VAL A 214 -15.23 11.80 0.25
C VAL A 214 -14.63 12.07 -1.13
N PRO A 215 -13.70 13.04 -1.27
CA PRO A 215 -12.95 13.20 -2.51
C PRO A 215 -12.16 11.92 -2.84
N ILE A 216 -11.87 11.73 -4.12
CA ILE A 216 -11.05 10.62 -4.60
C ILE A 216 -9.78 11.21 -5.16
N TYR A 217 -8.65 10.89 -4.55
CA TYR A 217 -7.31 11.25 -4.99
C TYR A 217 -6.69 10.06 -5.70
N TYR A 218 -6.04 10.30 -6.83
CA TYR A 218 -5.50 9.20 -7.64
C TYR A 218 -4.38 9.67 -8.57
N SER A 219 -3.60 8.75 -9.09
CA SER A 219 -2.72 8.99 -10.24
C SER A 219 -3.17 8.21 -11.46
N LEU A 220 -2.62 8.57 -12.62
CA LEU A 220 -2.84 7.92 -13.89
C LEU A 220 -1.49 7.65 -14.54
N ASP A 221 -1.44 6.59 -15.32
CA ASP A 221 -0.20 6.04 -15.81
C ASP A 221 0.49 6.97 -16.80
N SER A 222 1.80 7.05 -16.65
CA SER A 222 2.71 7.71 -17.59
C SER A 222 2.81 6.97 -18.93
N ALA A 223 3.57 7.51 -19.89
CA ALA A 223 3.84 6.83 -21.17
C ALA A 223 5.30 6.35 -21.32
N PHE A 224 6.09 6.31 -20.25
CA PHE A 224 7.48 5.81 -20.36
C PHE A 224 7.52 4.28 -20.47
N ILE A 225 8.71 3.73 -20.72
CA ILE A 225 8.87 2.28 -20.88
C ILE A 225 9.22 1.66 -19.53
N ASP A 226 8.38 0.77 -19.01
CA ASP A 226 8.81 -0.22 -18.03
C ASP A 226 9.78 -1.23 -18.72
N PRO A 227 11.01 -1.40 -18.21
CA PRO A 227 11.99 -2.33 -18.77
C PRO A 227 11.63 -3.82 -18.67
N LEU A 228 10.81 -4.22 -17.71
CA LEU A 228 10.33 -5.59 -17.52
C LEU A 228 8.96 -5.82 -18.14
N ASP A 229 8.19 -4.75 -18.32
CA ASP A 229 6.81 -4.84 -18.75
C ASP A 229 6.53 -3.99 -20.00
N PHE A 230 7.06 -4.40 -21.15
CA PHE A 230 6.99 -3.61 -22.39
C PHE A 230 5.91 -4.12 -23.38
N PRO A 231 5.07 -3.23 -23.96
CA PRO A 231 5.13 -1.76 -23.93
C PRO A 231 4.33 -1.10 -22.81
N ASN A 232 4.16 -1.75 -21.67
CA ASN A 232 3.02 -1.59 -20.79
C ASN A 232 3.17 -0.47 -19.76
N ASN A 233 3.37 0.73 -20.28
CA ASN A 233 2.69 1.89 -19.73
C ASN A 233 1.72 2.41 -20.81
N THR A 234 0.50 2.64 -20.41
CA THR A 234 -0.65 2.98 -21.22
C THR A 234 -0.66 4.44 -21.67
N GLY A 235 0.05 5.33 -20.96
CA GLY A 235 0.00 6.77 -21.22
C GLY A 235 -1.35 7.39 -20.89
N THR A 236 -2.07 6.82 -19.92
CA THR A 236 -3.42 7.26 -19.54
C THR A 236 -3.43 8.72 -19.07
N ALA A 237 -2.41 9.17 -18.35
CA ALA A 237 -2.24 10.56 -17.93
C ALA A 237 -2.19 11.50 -19.14
N GLN A 238 -1.25 11.29 -20.06
CA GLN A 238 -1.09 12.10 -21.27
C GLN A 238 -2.36 12.09 -22.12
N GLY A 239 -3.01 10.93 -22.27
CA GLY A 239 -4.25 10.78 -23.02
C GLY A 239 -5.42 11.59 -22.44
N ASN A 240 -5.39 11.87 -21.14
CA ASN A 240 -6.36 12.69 -20.42
C ASN A 240 -5.90 14.16 -20.21
N GLY A 241 -4.72 14.53 -20.72
CA GLY A 241 -4.18 15.88 -20.63
C GLY A 241 -3.49 16.22 -19.31
N PHE A 242 -3.08 15.19 -18.56
CA PHE A 242 -2.27 15.27 -17.35
C PHE A 242 -0.85 14.78 -17.62
N VAL A 243 -0.01 14.80 -16.58
CA VAL A 243 1.35 14.26 -16.61
C VAL A 243 1.42 13.06 -15.66
N GLY A 244 2.14 12.00 -16.04
CA GLY A 244 2.47 10.90 -15.13
C GLY A 244 3.06 11.42 -13.83
N GLY A 245 2.65 10.84 -12.71
CA GLY A 245 3.04 11.31 -11.38
C GLY A 245 2.33 12.59 -10.89
N ASP A 246 1.36 13.16 -11.61
CA ASP A 246 0.41 14.09 -11.00
C ASP A 246 -0.51 13.35 -10.02
N VAL A 247 -0.83 13.97 -8.88
CA VAL A 247 -1.95 13.53 -8.04
C VAL A 247 -3.17 14.34 -8.42
N LEU A 248 -4.18 13.63 -8.91
CA LEU A 248 -5.44 14.15 -9.36
C LEU A 248 -6.50 14.03 -8.27
N VAL A 249 -7.56 14.83 -8.38
CA VAL A 249 -8.70 14.79 -7.45
C VAL A 249 -10.03 14.96 -8.14
N SER A 250 -10.99 14.13 -7.71
CA SER A 250 -12.38 14.16 -8.14
C SER A 250 -13.34 14.31 -6.97
N TYR A 251 -14.09 15.41 -6.99
CA TYR A 251 -15.02 15.78 -5.90
C TYR A 251 -16.46 15.30 -6.13
N SER A 252 -16.82 14.97 -7.36
CA SER A 252 -18.18 14.62 -7.73
C SER A 252 -18.21 13.60 -8.86
N ALA A 253 -19.16 12.68 -8.81
CA ALA A 253 -19.30 11.61 -9.79
C ALA A 253 -19.56 12.16 -11.20
N GLY A 254 -18.66 11.87 -12.14
CA GLY A 254 -18.69 12.36 -13.52
C GLY A 254 -18.39 13.85 -13.67
N GLY A 255 -17.89 14.48 -12.60
CA GLY A 255 -17.37 15.85 -12.64
C GLY A 255 -15.99 15.93 -13.28
N PRO A 256 -15.46 17.14 -13.50
CA PRO A 256 -14.11 17.30 -13.99
C PRO A 256 -13.09 16.88 -12.94
N THR A 257 -12.06 16.18 -13.39
CA THR A 257 -10.83 15.92 -12.63
C THR A 257 -9.99 17.19 -12.54
N ASN A 258 -9.39 17.43 -11.38
CA ASN A 258 -8.44 18.53 -11.16
C ASN A 258 -7.09 17.99 -10.71
N VAL A 259 -6.02 18.75 -10.92
CA VAL A 259 -4.71 18.42 -10.34
C VAL A 259 -4.70 18.91 -8.89
N PHE A 260 -4.50 17.99 -7.95
CA PHE A 260 -4.28 18.31 -6.54
C PHE A 260 -2.81 18.68 -6.30
N ALA A 261 -1.89 17.80 -6.69
CA ALA A 261 -0.45 18.03 -6.64
C ALA A 261 0.20 17.72 -7.99
N GLN A 262 1.05 18.61 -8.49
CA GLN A 262 1.79 18.38 -9.73
C GLN A 262 3.00 17.47 -9.49
N ALA A 263 3.38 16.64 -10.47
CA ALA A 263 4.57 15.79 -10.41
C ALA A 263 5.83 16.56 -9.97
N PHE A 264 6.05 17.75 -10.53
CA PHE A 264 7.17 18.64 -10.16
C PHE A 264 7.14 19.08 -8.67
N GLN A 265 5.97 19.23 -8.06
CA GLN A 265 5.85 19.56 -6.64
C GLN A 265 6.21 18.37 -5.74
N LEU A 266 6.03 17.15 -6.23
CA LEU A 266 6.40 15.90 -5.58
C LEU A 266 7.89 15.55 -5.77
N GLY A 267 8.61 16.36 -6.55
CA GLY A 267 10.00 16.11 -6.88
C GLY A 267 10.18 15.05 -7.97
N LEU A 268 9.15 14.85 -8.78
CA LEU A 268 9.17 14.01 -9.98
C LEU A 268 9.40 14.88 -11.22
N ASP A 269 9.60 14.23 -12.37
CA ASP A 269 9.76 14.81 -13.70
C ASP A 269 10.95 15.77 -13.87
N HIS A 270 12.04 15.50 -13.13
CA HIS A 270 13.29 16.27 -13.28
C HIS A 270 13.92 16.13 -14.66
N ASN A 271 13.67 15.00 -15.32
CA ASN A 271 14.22 14.69 -16.64
C ASN A 271 13.26 15.05 -17.79
N GLY A 272 12.12 15.66 -17.47
CA GLY A 272 11.09 16.06 -18.41
C GLY A 272 9.71 15.61 -17.92
N PRO A 273 8.62 16.13 -18.51
CA PRO A 273 7.28 15.64 -18.21
C PRO A 273 7.16 14.15 -18.54
N ASP A 274 6.39 13.42 -17.73
CA ASP A 274 6.00 12.03 -17.98
C ASP A 274 7.17 11.04 -17.95
N THR A 275 8.22 11.37 -17.17
CA THR A 275 9.41 10.52 -16.97
C THR A 275 9.40 9.76 -15.65
N ASP A 276 8.45 10.08 -14.79
CA ASP A 276 8.19 9.44 -13.52
C ASP A 276 6.69 9.12 -13.41
N ASP A 277 6.35 8.11 -12.62
CA ASP A 277 4.98 7.65 -12.43
C ASP A 277 4.73 7.24 -10.99
N LEU A 278 3.51 7.46 -10.51
CA LEU A 278 3.09 7.22 -9.13
C LEU A 278 2.33 5.91 -9.06
N ASP A 279 2.91 4.96 -8.34
CA ASP A 279 2.40 3.57 -8.30
C ASP A 279 1.77 3.22 -6.94
N ALA A 280 1.92 4.11 -5.95
CA ALA A 280 1.21 3.98 -4.69
C ALA A 280 1.03 5.33 -4.01
N LEU A 281 -0.06 5.52 -3.27
CA LEU A 281 -0.41 6.80 -2.63
C LEU A 281 -1.01 6.59 -1.25
N VAL A 282 -0.57 7.43 -0.31
CA VAL A 282 -1.19 7.64 1.01
C VAL A 282 -1.32 9.14 1.22
N LEU A 283 -2.53 9.60 1.52
CA LEU A 283 -2.79 11.03 1.74
C LEU A 283 -3.62 11.27 3.00
N TRP A 284 -3.14 12.13 3.88
CA TRP A 284 -4.01 12.85 4.80
C TRP A 284 -4.07 14.31 4.36
N GLU A 285 -5.25 14.75 3.95
CA GLU A 285 -5.50 16.12 3.49
C GLU A 285 -5.91 17.01 4.68
N ASN A 286 -5.39 18.24 4.72
CA ASN A 286 -5.51 19.14 5.86
C ASN A 286 -6.90 19.78 6.02
N GLY A 287 -7.80 19.61 5.04
CA GLY A 287 -9.18 20.08 5.00
C GLY A 287 -9.42 21.35 4.18
N ASP A 288 -8.41 21.91 3.51
CA ASP A 288 -8.54 23.14 2.71
C ASP A 288 -8.74 22.92 1.20
N GLY A 289 -8.54 21.68 0.74
CA GLY A 289 -8.71 21.24 -0.64
C GLY A 289 -7.59 21.68 -1.59
N LEU A 290 -6.46 22.17 -1.07
CA LEU A 290 -5.29 22.64 -1.81
C LEU A 290 -4.04 21.93 -1.32
N PHE A 291 -3.20 21.49 -2.26
CA PHE A 291 -1.96 20.82 -1.88
C PHE A 291 -0.98 21.78 -1.16
N SER A 292 -0.71 21.44 0.08
CA SER A 292 0.18 22.13 1.02
C SER A 292 1.30 21.15 1.44
N PRO A 293 2.43 21.10 0.71
CA PRO A 293 3.45 20.06 0.92
C PRO A 293 4.07 20.14 2.30
N SER A 294 4.33 18.98 2.89
CA SER A 294 5.05 18.88 4.14
C SER A 294 6.50 19.35 4.03
N THR A 295 6.90 20.22 4.96
CA THR A 295 8.23 20.85 4.98
C THR A 295 9.27 20.05 5.76
N ALA A 296 8.83 19.03 6.50
CA ALA A 296 9.67 18.06 7.19
C ALA A 296 8.82 16.82 7.52
N PRO A 297 9.45 15.66 7.83
CA PRO A 297 8.71 14.54 8.41
C PRO A 297 7.87 15.01 9.60
N TYR A 298 6.58 14.65 9.60
CA TYR A 298 5.61 15.02 10.64
C TYR A 298 5.24 16.50 10.74
N SER A 299 5.59 17.35 9.77
CA SER A 299 5.15 18.75 9.81
C SER A 299 3.62 18.86 9.73
N TRP A 300 2.95 17.93 9.02
CA TRP A 300 1.49 17.76 8.98
C TRP A 300 0.79 17.68 10.35
N LEU A 301 1.50 17.33 11.44
CA LEU A 301 0.94 17.31 12.79
C LEU A 301 0.50 18.69 13.31
N ASN A 302 0.89 19.76 12.63
CA ASN A 302 0.41 21.12 12.92
C ASN A 302 -1.01 21.39 12.36
N GLY A 303 -1.53 20.49 11.51
CA GLY A 303 -2.81 20.62 10.82
C GLY A 303 -2.83 21.65 9.68
N LEU A 304 -1.66 22.06 9.19
CA LEU A 304 -1.48 23.04 8.12
C LEU A 304 -0.90 22.43 6.85
N ASP A 305 -0.08 21.38 6.97
CA ASP A 305 0.54 20.72 5.82
C ASP A 305 -0.18 19.39 5.56
N ASP A 306 -0.34 19.01 4.30
CA ASP A 306 -0.80 17.68 3.91
C ASP A 306 0.30 16.64 4.15
N MET A 307 -0.13 15.45 4.57
CA MET A 307 0.74 14.28 4.58
C MET A 307 0.51 13.53 3.27
N LEU A 308 1.39 13.71 2.30
CA LEU A 308 1.39 12.94 1.06
C LEU A 308 2.63 12.05 1.06
N LEU A 309 2.40 10.74 0.97
CA LEU A 309 3.43 9.72 0.85
C LEU A 309 3.13 8.87 -0.38
N PHE A 310 4.16 8.43 -1.09
CA PHE A 310 3.96 7.75 -2.36
C PHE A 310 5.10 6.80 -2.72
N SER A 311 4.88 5.93 -3.70
CA SER A 311 5.92 5.14 -4.34
C SER A 311 5.95 5.42 -5.85
N VAL A 312 6.99 4.97 -6.55
CA VAL A 312 7.16 5.26 -7.98
C VAL A 312 7.42 3.98 -8.77
N ARG A 313 6.88 3.94 -9.99
CA ARG A 313 6.98 2.78 -10.86
C ARG A 313 8.40 2.54 -11.37
N ARG A 314 8.76 1.28 -11.60
CA ARG A 314 10.05 0.91 -12.22
C ARG A 314 10.26 1.64 -13.53
N GLY A 315 11.46 2.18 -13.71
CA GLY A 315 11.82 2.97 -14.88
C GLY A 315 11.60 4.48 -14.71
N SER A 316 10.92 4.90 -13.64
CA SER A 316 10.86 6.30 -13.22
C SER A 316 12.26 6.93 -13.14
N ALA A 317 12.41 8.12 -13.72
CA ALA A 317 13.65 8.88 -13.80
C ALA A 317 14.29 9.21 -12.45
N VAL A 318 13.52 9.25 -11.37
CA VAL A 318 13.98 9.51 -10.00
C VAL A 318 14.69 8.30 -9.38
N ILE A 319 14.48 7.09 -9.89
CA ILE A 319 15.13 5.87 -9.41
C ILE A 319 16.65 5.98 -9.56
N GLY A 320 17.37 5.58 -8.52
CA GLY A 320 18.82 5.68 -8.41
C GLY A 320 19.36 7.06 -8.02
N GLN A 321 18.51 8.11 -8.01
CA GLN A 321 18.90 9.43 -7.50
C GLN A 321 18.94 9.44 -5.98
N PHE A 322 19.79 10.27 -5.37
CA PHE A 322 19.89 10.35 -3.92
C PHE A 322 18.76 11.18 -3.32
N ASP A 323 18.03 10.60 -2.37
CA ASP A 323 16.90 11.25 -1.70
C ASP A 323 17.33 12.43 -0.81
N SER A 324 16.41 13.36 -0.57
CA SER A 324 16.70 14.60 0.17
C SER A 324 16.74 14.44 1.69
N LEU A 325 16.32 13.30 2.24
CA LEU A 325 16.14 13.09 3.68
C LEU A 325 17.18 12.15 4.29
N GLN A 326 17.42 11.00 3.66
CA GLN A 326 18.35 9.98 4.14
C GLN A 326 19.67 9.96 3.36
N GLY A 327 19.70 10.57 2.16
CA GLY A 327 20.86 10.56 1.27
C GLY A 327 21.16 9.17 0.71
N LEU A 328 20.13 8.37 0.46
CA LEU A 328 20.20 7.04 -0.14
C LEU A 328 19.65 7.08 -1.57
N PRO A 329 20.13 6.21 -2.48
CA PRO A 329 19.54 6.06 -3.81
C PRO A 329 18.09 5.61 -3.69
N ILE A 330 17.16 6.28 -4.36
CA ILE A 330 15.75 5.92 -4.43
C ILE A 330 15.60 4.62 -5.21
N GLU A 331 14.77 3.70 -4.71
CA GLU A 331 14.40 2.43 -5.35
C GLU A 331 12.87 2.40 -5.54
N GLU A 332 12.39 1.53 -6.43
CA GLU A 332 10.98 1.37 -6.83
C GLU A 332 10.04 1.30 -5.61
N GLY A 333 10.17 0.27 -4.76
CA GLY A 333 9.32 0.10 -3.58
C GLY A 333 9.61 1.00 -2.37
N ASP A 334 10.40 2.08 -2.51
CA ASP A 334 10.55 3.05 -1.42
C ASP A 334 9.27 3.88 -1.27
N ILE A 335 8.88 4.16 -0.02
CA ILE A 335 7.82 5.13 0.28
C ILE A 335 8.48 6.50 0.48
N LEU A 336 8.21 7.39 -0.45
CA LEU A 336 8.74 8.73 -0.59
C LEU A 336 7.80 9.77 0.03
N MET A 337 8.37 10.93 0.35
CA MET A 337 7.65 12.15 0.68
C MET A 337 8.10 13.30 -0.23
N PRO A 338 7.23 14.28 -0.52
CA PRO A 338 7.58 15.43 -1.34
C PRO A 338 8.81 16.19 -0.82
N PRO A 339 9.58 16.83 -1.71
CA PRO A 339 10.64 17.74 -1.32
C PRO A 339 10.07 18.96 -0.58
N THR A 340 10.91 19.60 0.23
CA THR A 340 10.55 20.84 0.94
C THR A 340 10.40 22.05 0.01
N VAL A 341 10.86 21.93 -1.24
CA VAL A 341 10.74 22.94 -2.30
C VAL A 341 10.36 22.24 -3.61
N PRO A 342 9.44 22.80 -4.41
CA PRO A 342 9.10 22.25 -5.72
C PRO A 342 10.35 22.10 -6.60
N GLY A 343 10.46 20.96 -7.29
CA GLY A 343 11.65 20.60 -8.07
C GLY A 343 12.88 20.23 -7.24
N GLY A 344 12.72 19.96 -5.94
CA GLY A 344 13.71 19.22 -5.16
C GLY A 344 13.57 17.71 -5.41
N LEU A 345 14.51 16.91 -4.91
CA LEU A 345 14.36 15.45 -4.92
C LEU A 345 13.49 15.01 -3.74
N PRO A 346 12.62 14.01 -3.92
CA PRO A 346 11.82 13.49 -2.82
C PRO A 346 12.72 12.88 -1.74
N GLY A 347 12.17 12.74 -0.53
CA GLY A 347 12.85 12.14 0.61
C GLY A 347 12.30 10.75 0.89
N ILE A 348 13.15 9.77 1.19
CA ILE A 348 12.69 8.42 1.56
C ILE A 348 12.14 8.45 2.99
N PHE A 349 10.83 8.22 3.13
CA PHE A 349 10.17 8.14 4.43
C PHE A 349 10.21 6.70 4.99
N VAL A 350 9.94 5.70 4.17
CA VAL A 350 10.15 4.28 4.51
C VAL A 350 10.90 3.61 3.38
N THR A 351 11.94 2.88 3.74
CA THR A 351 12.73 2.10 2.79
C THR A 351 12.03 0.78 2.45
N ALA A 352 12.07 0.38 1.18
CA ALA A 352 11.47 -0.86 0.69
C ALA A 352 11.96 -2.08 1.50
N GLU A 353 13.23 -2.09 1.89
CA GLU A 353 13.83 -3.19 2.64
C GLU A 353 13.21 -3.36 4.03
N SER A 354 12.71 -2.26 4.61
CA SER A 354 11.98 -2.26 5.87
C SER A 354 10.56 -2.80 5.72
N LEU A 355 9.99 -2.79 4.52
CA LEU A 355 8.74 -3.50 4.19
C LEU A 355 8.96 -4.99 3.92
N GLY A 356 10.22 -5.42 3.80
CA GLY A 356 10.57 -6.80 3.45
C GLY A 356 10.67 -7.05 1.95
N LEU A 357 10.82 -5.98 1.17
CA LEU A 357 11.02 -5.99 -0.28
C LEU A 357 12.50 -6.07 -0.65
N ALA A 358 12.79 -6.70 -1.78
CA ALA A 358 14.12 -6.75 -2.35
C ALA A 358 14.44 -5.44 -3.07
N THR A 359 15.68 -4.97 -2.93
CA THR A 359 16.18 -3.76 -3.59
C THR A 359 17.54 -4.02 -4.18
N PHE A 360 17.92 -3.21 -5.15
CA PHE A 360 19.29 -3.20 -5.65
C PHE A 360 20.27 -2.73 -4.56
N ARG A 361 19.86 -1.77 -3.73
CA ARG A 361 20.65 -1.22 -2.62
C ARG A 361 21.18 -2.26 -1.61
N THR A 362 20.40 -3.28 -1.24
CA THR A 362 20.85 -4.21 -0.17
C THR A 362 21.66 -5.40 -0.63
N ASN A 363 21.34 -6.01 -1.77
CA ASN A 363 22.00 -7.23 -2.24
C ASN A 363 22.33 -7.22 -3.75
N GLY A 364 22.20 -6.07 -4.43
CA GLY A 364 22.47 -5.94 -5.86
C GLY A 364 21.53 -6.81 -6.70
N THR A 365 22.05 -7.37 -7.80
CA THR A 365 21.27 -8.20 -8.74
C THR A 365 20.88 -9.59 -8.22
N ALA A 366 21.33 -9.98 -7.02
CA ALA A 366 21.21 -11.38 -6.57
C ALA A 366 19.82 -11.72 -6.03
N ASP A 367 19.11 -10.71 -5.51
CA ASP A 367 17.79 -10.86 -4.88
C ASP A 367 16.70 -10.13 -5.66
N THR A 368 17.02 -9.64 -6.87
CA THR A 368 16.13 -8.84 -7.71
C THR A 368 15.78 -9.59 -8.99
N PHE A 369 14.59 -9.33 -9.55
CA PHE A 369 14.23 -9.90 -10.84
C PHE A 369 14.90 -9.10 -11.96
N GLN A 370 15.81 -9.76 -12.68
CA GLN A 370 16.59 -9.14 -13.77
C GLN A 370 17.35 -7.85 -13.41
N GLY A 371 17.61 -7.63 -12.12
CA GLY A 371 18.35 -6.46 -11.63
C GLY A 371 17.51 -5.25 -11.24
N HIS A 372 16.18 -5.39 -11.13
CA HIS A 372 15.25 -4.36 -10.67
C HIS A 372 14.71 -4.67 -9.27
N GLY A 373 14.56 -3.64 -8.43
CA GLY A 373 13.94 -3.78 -7.11
C GLY A 373 12.48 -4.25 -7.21
N ASP A 374 11.93 -4.72 -6.09
CA ASP A 374 10.49 -4.96 -6.01
C ASP A 374 9.76 -3.61 -6.00
N GLU A 375 8.66 -3.56 -6.74
CA GLU A 375 7.79 -2.39 -6.89
C GLU A 375 6.65 -2.40 -5.87
N LEU A 376 5.99 -1.25 -5.69
CA LEU A 376 4.80 -1.10 -4.88
C LEU A 376 3.67 -0.58 -5.75
N ASP A 377 2.76 -1.48 -6.11
CA ASP A 377 1.61 -1.19 -6.96
C ASP A 377 0.40 -0.69 -6.15
N ALA A 378 0.44 -0.85 -4.82
CA ALA A 378 -0.61 -0.30 -3.97
C ALA A 378 -0.13 -0.07 -2.55
N LEU A 379 -0.70 0.91 -1.87
CA LEU A 379 -0.32 1.26 -0.50
C LEU A 379 -1.48 1.83 0.31
N ASP A 380 -1.59 1.40 1.55
CA ASP A 380 -2.41 2.01 2.59
C ASP A 380 -1.67 1.96 3.93
N VAL A 381 -2.04 2.82 4.87
CA VAL A 381 -1.48 2.87 6.21
C VAL A 381 -2.55 2.97 7.28
N GLN A 382 -2.46 2.08 8.26
CA GLN A 382 -3.24 2.15 9.48
C GLN A 382 -2.36 2.49 10.67
N GLN A 383 -2.88 3.24 11.62
CA GLN A 383 -2.15 3.62 12.82
C GLN A 383 -2.71 2.93 14.06
N THR A 384 -1.86 2.24 14.81
CA THR A 384 -2.21 1.62 16.09
C THR A 384 -1.35 2.16 17.22
N GLN A 385 -2.00 2.56 18.31
CA GLN A 385 -1.28 2.83 19.56
C GLN A 385 -1.01 1.52 20.29
N VAL A 386 0.26 1.23 20.53
CA VAL A 386 0.68 0.11 21.39
C VAL A 386 0.27 0.45 22.82
N PRO A 387 -0.53 -0.41 23.50
CA PRO A 387 -0.88 -0.16 24.88
C PRO A 387 0.38 -0.04 25.74
N GLU A 388 0.48 1.05 26.49
CA GLU A 388 1.52 1.25 27.51
C GLU A 388 1.71 -0.03 28.34
N PRO A 389 2.94 -0.49 28.62
CA PRO A 389 3.18 -1.70 29.40
C PRO A 389 2.44 -1.72 30.74
N GLY A 390 2.23 -0.54 31.34
CA GLY A 390 1.43 -0.38 32.56
C GLY A 390 -0.05 -0.81 32.38
N THR A 391 -0.65 -0.51 31.23
CA THR A 391 -2.03 -0.89 30.89
C THR A 391 -2.16 -2.41 30.75
N LEU A 392 -1.21 -3.06 30.05
CA LEU A 392 -1.17 -4.51 29.93
C LEU A 392 -0.94 -5.18 31.29
N GLY A 393 -0.03 -4.65 32.10
CA GLY A 393 0.24 -5.14 33.45
C GLY A 393 -0.98 -5.05 34.37
N MET A 394 -1.73 -3.94 34.30
CA MET A 394 -2.97 -3.75 35.07
C MET A 394 -4.08 -4.69 34.59
N GLY A 395 -4.22 -4.90 33.28
CA GLY A 395 -5.17 -5.87 32.70
C GLY A 395 -4.88 -7.30 33.15
N ALA A 396 -3.62 -7.73 33.06
CA ALA A 396 -3.20 -9.05 33.53
C ALA A 396 -3.43 -9.23 35.04
N LEU A 397 -3.14 -8.21 35.85
CA LEU A 397 -3.37 -8.24 37.30
C LEU A 397 -4.88 -8.31 37.63
N ALA A 398 -5.72 -7.60 36.88
CA ALA A 398 -7.17 -7.65 37.02
C ALA A 398 -7.72 -9.03 36.67
N LEU A 399 -7.29 -9.62 35.55
CA LEU A 399 -7.66 -10.98 35.15
C LEU A 399 -7.23 -12.02 36.19
N LEU A 400 -6.00 -11.91 36.70
CA LEU A 400 -5.49 -12.77 37.76
C LEU A 400 -6.35 -12.66 39.03
N ARG A 401 -6.73 -11.44 39.43
CA ARG A 401 -7.64 -11.22 40.57
C ARG A 401 -9.01 -11.84 40.34
N MET A 402 -9.57 -11.75 39.12
CA MET A 402 -10.84 -12.40 38.77
C MET A 402 -10.75 -13.92 38.83
N LEU A 403 -9.69 -14.52 38.30
CA LEU A 403 -9.47 -15.98 38.34
C LEU A 403 -9.30 -16.47 39.79
N VAL A 404 -8.58 -15.73 40.63
CA VAL A 404 -8.43 -16.04 42.06
C VAL A 404 -9.77 -15.95 42.79
N ARG A 405 -10.60 -14.95 42.50
CA ARG A 405 -11.96 -14.84 43.06
C ARG A 405 -12.86 -15.99 42.62
N ARG A 406 -12.85 -16.33 41.33
CA ARG A 406 -13.67 -17.43 40.78
C ARG A 406 -13.31 -18.78 41.39
N LYS A 407 -12.02 -19.06 41.60
CA LYS A 407 -11.57 -20.27 42.32
C LYS A 407 -12.06 -20.32 43.77
N ARG A 408 -12.13 -19.18 44.46
CA ARG A 408 -12.65 -19.12 45.84
C ARG A 408 -14.16 -19.36 45.91
N THR A 409 -14.92 -18.88 44.93
CA THR A 409 -16.38 -19.07 44.90
C THR A 409 -16.81 -20.45 44.41
N ALA A 410 -15.97 -21.16 43.65
CA ALA A 410 -16.26 -22.52 43.16
C ALA A 410 -15.83 -23.65 44.14
N GLY A 411 -15.15 -23.28 45.24
CA GLY A 411 -14.71 -24.21 46.29
C GLY A 411 -15.55 -24.16 47.58
N LEU A 412 -16.72 -23.51 47.51
CA LEU A 412 -17.82 -23.57 48.47
C LEU A 412 -18.98 -24.31 47.80
#